data_AF-A0AA41VYN9-F1
#
_entry.id   AF-A0AA41VYN9-F1
#
_cell.length_a   1.000
_cell.length_b   1.000
_cell.length_c   1.000
_cell.angle_alpha   90.00
_cell.angle_beta   90.00
_cell.angle_gamma   90.00
#
_symmetry.space_group_name_H-M   'P 1'
#
loop_
_entity.id
_entity.type
_entity.pdbx_description
1 polymer ?
#
loop_
_entity_poly.entity_id
_entity_poly.type
_entity_poly.pdbx_seq_one_letter_code
_entity_poly.pdbx_strand_id
1 'polypeptide(L)'
;MSGSSKFGARCDEAAKKEAYNRHLRCKCTKDQVEEYVRSYLEEERHKVNQAILGVQLDRETARRLLSEAQSKTTNTLNRKIRRRRKLAIPTKKRKRSGAEGCCDGKLQMDIKPAELTGVTIFPNQGGETIVGTLEAHVYGFVYATPGSHFRVRFMYEEVKEAFLRVEDEKLMMPPLLHFQLHHPIKVGIEKTKDIQFRLMSTPVGPRISDDDKIADEMQTRDWGRNNDLKNFVDKVLAKWTLGSGTTEHFFFHTLDKRDEFHGVLHPSNALAVFNLTSFSLVVLADTQTIVVDLYKIEIVNLATLTPDEIDMTVVFKDFKRDLLQINSIPFHLLDRIKACLDWADVKYYVNATKPDWKSIVKGIVDSPETFIKQGGWKFFDLEDPATIRYYLQYILEESSDSDDSDDEDEWD
;
A
#
# COMPACT_ATOMS: atom_id res chain seq x y z
N MET A 1 12.26 -5.75 -21.41
CA MET A 1 13.19 -5.91 -20.26
C MET A 1 14.53 -6.55 -20.68
N SER A 2 15.18 -6.09 -21.77
CA SER A 2 16.50 -6.63 -22.19
C SER A 2 17.64 -5.61 -22.22
N GLY A 3 17.37 -4.32 -21.95
CA GLY A 3 18.43 -3.29 -21.80
C GLY A 3 19.03 -3.17 -20.40
N SER A 4 18.38 -3.76 -19.38
CA SER A 4 18.70 -3.54 -17.96
C SER A 4 19.88 -4.35 -17.41
N SER A 5 20.42 -5.33 -18.15
CA SER A 5 21.39 -6.28 -17.57
C SER A 5 22.86 -5.85 -17.68
N LYS A 6 23.24 -5.02 -18.66
CA LYS A 6 24.63 -4.57 -18.82
C LYS A 6 24.98 -3.38 -17.91
N PHE A 7 24.05 -2.45 -17.74
CA PHE A 7 24.23 -1.28 -16.88
C PHE A 7 24.30 -1.69 -15.40
N GLY A 8 23.33 -2.49 -14.92
CA GLY A 8 23.35 -2.99 -13.54
C GLY A 8 24.63 -3.75 -13.18
N ALA A 9 25.16 -4.58 -14.09
CA ALA A 9 26.40 -5.32 -13.87
C ALA A 9 27.64 -4.42 -13.76
N ARG A 10 27.71 -3.32 -14.54
CA ARG A 10 28.82 -2.35 -14.48
C ARG A 10 28.74 -1.46 -13.24
N CYS A 11 27.54 -1.00 -12.88
CA CYS A 11 27.33 -0.26 -11.63
C CYS A 11 27.75 -1.11 -10.42
N ASP A 12 27.39 -2.39 -10.42
CA ASP A 12 27.82 -3.33 -9.37
C ASP A 12 29.35 -3.52 -9.34
N GLU A 13 30.04 -3.53 -10.49
CA GLU A 13 31.50 -3.69 -10.53
C GLU A 13 32.26 -2.44 -10.04
N ALA A 14 31.79 -1.24 -10.45
CA ALA A 14 32.34 0.03 -9.99
C ALA A 14 32.14 0.22 -8.48
N ALA A 15 30.93 -0.02 -7.98
CA ALA A 15 30.60 0.05 -6.56
C ALA A 15 31.37 -1.01 -5.74
N LYS A 16 31.58 -2.22 -6.27
CA LYS A 16 32.45 -3.24 -5.64
C LYS A 16 33.87 -2.73 -5.45
N LYS A 17 34.44 -2.14 -6.51
CA LYS A 17 35.81 -1.62 -6.49
C LYS A 17 35.94 -0.46 -5.49
N GLU A 18 34.97 0.44 -5.44
CA GLU A 18 34.94 1.54 -4.48
C GLU A 18 34.81 1.04 -3.03
N ALA A 19 33.88 0.12 -2.77
CA ALA A 19 33.71 -0.49 -1.45
C ALA A 19 35.02 -1.15 -0.97
N TYR A 20 35.66 -1.94 -1.83
CA TYR A 20 36.95 -2.57 -1.51
C TYR A 20 38.04 -1.53 -1.22
N ASN A 21 38.11 -0.46 -2.02
CA ASN A 21 39.08 0.61 -1.83
C ASN A 21 38.88 1.40 -0.53
N ARG A 22 37.63 1.65 -0.11
CA ARG A 22 37.31 2.30 1.16
C ARG A 22 37.67 1.42 2.36
N HIS A 23 37.68 0.09 2.21
CA HIS A 23 37.97 -0.88 3.27
C HIS A 23 39.41 -1.41 3.32
N LEU A 24 40.27 -1.09 2.34
CA LEU A 24 41.71 -1.44 2.33
C LEU A 24 42.53 -0.93 3.54
N ARG A 25 41.94 -0.11 4.42
CA ARG A 25 42.59 0.47 5.60
C ARG A 25 42.12 -0.13 6.94
N CYS A 26 41.25 -1.14 6.94
CA CYS A 26 40.70 -1.72 8.17
C CYS A 26 41.18 -3.17 8.42
N LYS A 27 41.38 -3.55 9.69
CA LYS A 27 41.68 -4.93 10.09
C LYS A 27 40.36 -5.71 10.26
N CYS A 28 39.81 -6.21 9.17
CA CYS A 28 38.57 -7.00 9.16
C CYS A 28 38.83 -8.41 8.63
N THR A 29 37.96 -9.36 8.97
CA THR A 29 37.96 -10.69 8.36
C THR A 29 37.43 -10.62 6.92
N LYS A 30 37.72 -11.64 6.11
CA LYS A 30 37.21 -11.74 4.74
C LYS A 30 35.68 -11.67 4.69
N ASP A 31 35.01 -12.35 5.61
CA ASP A 31 33.55 -12.40 5.69
C ASP A 31 32.94 -11.02 6.00
N GLN A 32 33.57 -10.24 6.88
CA GLN A 32 33.16 -8.87 7.20
C GLN A 32 33.29 -7.93 5.99
N VAL A 33 34.35 -8.10 5.19
CA VAL A 33 34.55 -7.32 3.97
C VAL A 33 33.50 -7.70 2.93
N GLU A 34 33.19 -8.98 2.75
CA GLU A 34 32.16 -9.42 1.81
C GLU A 34 30.76 -8.93 2.20
N GLU A 35 30.42 -8.94 3.48
CA GLU A 35 29.15 -8.39 3.99
C GLU A 35 29.06 -6.88 3.76
N TYR A 36 30.13 -6.13 4.08
CA TYR A 36 30.18 -4.69 3.81
C TYR A 36 30.02 -4.37 2.32
N VAL A 37 30.73 -5.09 1.44
CA VAL A 37 30.63 -4.90 0.00
C VAL A 37 29.20 -5.19 -0.48
N ARG A 38 28.54 -6.24 0.02
CA ARG A 38 27.14 -6.53 -0.31
C ARG A 38 26.21 -5.40 0.11
N SER A 39 26.32 -4.93 1.34
CA SER A 39 25.51 -3.82 1.86
C SER A 39 25.73 -2.52 1.10
N TYR A 40 26.98 -2.19 0.76
CA TYR A 40 27.31 -1.02 -0.05
C TYR A 40 26.67 -1.11 -1.45
N LEU A 41 26.77 -2.27 -2.10
CA LEU A 41 26.15 -2.47 -3.41
C LEU A 41 24.64 -2.34 -3.39
N GLU A 42 23.99 -2.85 -2.34
CA GLU A 42 22.55 -2.68 -2.16
C GLU A 42 22.19 -1.19 -2.06
N GLU A 43 22.91 -0.43 -1.23
CA GLU A 43 22.70 1.01 -1.09
C GLU A 43 22.86 1.77 -2.41
N GLU A 44 23.90 1.45 -3.18
CA GLU A 44 24.16 2.08 -4.48
C GLU A 44 23.07 1.72 -5.50
N ARG A 45 22.62 0.46 -5.54
CA ARG A 45 21.50 0.06 -6.40
C ARG A 45 20.21 0.80 -6.04
N HIS A 46 19.92 0.97 -4.75
CA HIS A 46 18.76 1.75 -4.30
C HIS A 46 18.84 3.19 -4.78
N LYS A 47 20.00 3.85 -4.68
CA LYS A 47 20.19 5.21 -5.18
C LYS A 47 19.97 5.30 -6.69
N VAL A 48 20.56 4.39 -7.46
CA VAL A 48 20.39 4.35 -8.91
C VAL A 48 18.91 4.13 -9.29
N ASN A 49 18.22 3.21 -8.62
CA ASN A 49 16.80 2.97 -8.86
C ASN A 49 15.96 4.22 -8.59
N GLN A 50 16.19 4.90 -7.47
CA GLN A 50 15.49 6.16 -7.15
C GLN A 50 15.78 7.29 -8.15
N ALA A 51 16.99 7.34 -8.74
CA ALA A 51 17.31 8.28 -9.80
C ALA A 51 16.47 8.01 -11.07
N ILE A 52 16.40 6.74 -11.48
CA ILE A 52 15.64 6.28 -12.63
C ILE A 52 14.15 6.56 -12.42
N LEU A 53 13.61 6.22 -11.25
CA LEU A 53 12.22 6.49 -10.87
C LEU A 53 11.92 7.99 -10.92
N GLY A 54 12.84 8.86 -10.49
CA GLY A 54 12.67 10.30 -10.60
C GLY A 54 12.49 10.79 -12.05
N VAL A 55 13.30 10.28 -12.98
CA VAL A 55 13.19 10.61 -14.41
C VAL A 55 11.91 10.06 -15.03
N GLN A 56 11.53 8.84 -14.67
CA GLN A 56 10.31 8.20 -15.15
C GLN A 56 9.06 8.93 -14.64
N LEU A 57 9.05 9.28 -13.34
CA LEU A 57 7.97 10.01 -12.69
C LEU A 57 7.67 11.31 -13.44
N ASP A 58 8.65 12.19 -13.64
CA ASP A 58 8.43 13.46 -14.34
C ASP A 58 7.77 13.26 -15.72
N ARG A 59 8.21 12.26 -16.48
CA ARG A 59 7.66 11.92 -17.80
C ARG A 59 6.23 11.39 -17.71
N GLU A 60 5.96 10.48 -16.78
CA GLU A 60 4.65 9.88 -16.61
C GLU A 60 3.62 10.86 -16.06
N THR A 61 4.00 11.67 -15.09
CA THR A 61 3.15 12.71 -14.50
C THR A 61 2.78 13.75 -15.54
N ALA A 62 3.75 14.23 -16.34
CA ALA A 62 3.48 15.15 -17.43
C ALA A 62 2.49 14.55 -18.46
N ARG A 63 2.71 13.29 -18.88
CA ARG A 63 1.81 12.59 -19.81
C ARG A 63 0.39 12.47 -19.27
N ARG A 64 0.26 12.09 -18.00
CA ARG A 64 -1.02 11.92 -17.31
C ARG A 64 -1.79 13.24 -17.20
N LEU A 65 -1.12 14.29 -16.72
CA LEU A 65 -1.71 15.62 -16.56
C LEU A 65 -2.15 16.23 -17.90
N LEU A 66 -1.34 16.09 -18.96
CA LEU A 66 -1.70 16.56 -20.30
C LEU A 66 -2.88 15.79 -20.89
N SER A 67 -2.92 14.46 -20.72
CA SER A 67 -4.05 13.62 -21.15
C SER A 67 -5.36 14.03 -20.46
N GLU A 68 -5.32 14.28 -19.15
CA GLU A 68 -6.47 14.78 -18.40
C GLU A 68 -6.94 16.16 -18.88
N ALA A 69 -6.01 17.07 -19.19
CA ALA A 69 -6.33 18.39 -19.72
C ALA A 69 -7.01 18.32 -21.11
N GLN A 70 -6.52 17.44 -22.00
CA GLN A 70 -7.13 17.18 -23.30
C GLN A 70 -8.53 16.56 -23.17
N SER A 71 -8.71 15.59 -22.27
CA SER A 71 -10.01 14.98 -21.97
C SER A 71 -11.03 16.00 -21.43
N LYS A 72 -10.62 16.92 -20.55
CA LYS A 72 -11.48 18.01 -20.06
C LYS A 72 -11.90 18.95 -21.20
N THR A 73 -11.00 19.27 -22.11
CA THR A 73 -11.26 20.15 -23.26
C THR A 73 -12.25 19.51 -24.23
N THR A 74 -12.04 18.25 -24.61
CA THR A 74 -12.95 17.50 -25.49
C THR A 74 -14.33 17.30 -24.85
N ASN A 75 -14.41 16.99 -23.55
CA ASN A 75 -15.68 16.90 -22.83
C ASN A 75 -16.43 18.23 -22.77
N THR A 76 -15.71 19.34 -22.56
CA THR A 76 -16.30 20.68 -22.56
C THR A 76 -16.82 21.07 -23.94
N LEU A 77 -16.05 20.75 -25.00
CA LEU A 77 -16.47 20.95 -26.39
C LEU A 77 -17.71 20.10 -26.72
N ASN A 78 -17.71 18.82 -26.36
CA ASN A 78 -18.86 17.91 -26.54
C ASN A 78 -20.10 18.40 -25.77
N ARG A 79 -19.93 18.97 -24.57
CA ARG A 79 -21.03 19.58 -23.81
C ARG A 79 -21.55 20.85 -24.50
N LYS A 80 -20.67 21.70 -25.04
CA LYS A 80 -21.05 22.89 -25.83
C LYS A 80 -21.78 22.48 -27.12
N ILE A 81 -21.31 21.45 -27.83
CA ILE A 81 -21.95 20.88 -29.02
C ILE A 81 -23.34 20.30 -28.68
N ARG A 82 -23.47 19.54 -27.58
CA ARG A 82 -24.77 19.03 -27.10
C ARG A 82 -25.74 20.16 -26.71
N ARG A 83 -25.25 21.24 -26.09
CA ARG A 83 -26.07 22.43 -25.77
C ARG A 83 -26.52 23.16 -27.04
N ARG A 84 -25.67 23.30 -28.04
CA ARG A 84 -26.03 23.88 -29.36
C ARG A 84 -27.04 23.01 -30.11
N ARG A 85 -26.93 21.67 -30.04
CA ARG A 85 -27.91 20.75 -30.64
C ARG A 85 -29.27 20.73 -29.92
N LYS A 86 -29.34 21.05 -28.62
CA LYS A 86 -30.59 21.17 -27.86
C LYS A 86 -31.41 22.43 -28.17
N LEU A 87 -30.80 23.45 -28.81
CA LEU A 87 -31.50 24.65 -29.29
C LEU A 87 -32.21 24.42 -30.63
N ALA A 88 -32.03 23.27 -31.28
CA ALA A 88 -32.59 22.97 -32.61
C ALA A 88 -33.66 21.86 -32.64
N ILE A 89 -34.00 21.23 -31.51
CA ILE A 89 -35.00 20.15 -31.47
C ILE A 89 -35.79 20.19 -30.14
N PRO A 90 -37.13 20.24 -30.14
CA PRO A 90 -37.91 20.11 -28.92
C PRO A 90 -37.90 18.64 -28.46
N THR A 91 -37.14 18.33 -27.42
CA THR A 91 -37.09 16.97 -26.83
C THR A 91 -38.27 16.70 -25.91
N LYS A 92 -39.17 15.79 -26.32
CA LYS A 92 -40.12 15.08 -25.45
C LYS A 92 -39.35 14.35 -24.33
N LYS A 93 -39.76 14.56 -23.08
CA LYS A 93 -39.26 13.85 -21.89
C LYS A 93 -39.58 12.35 -22.00
N ARG A 94 -38.59 11.52 -22.31
CA ARG A 94 -38.63 10.09 -21.98
C ARG A 94 -38.23 9.93 -20.51
N LYS A 95 -39.13 9.35 -19.72
CA LYS A 95 -38.82 8.78 -18.40
C LYS A 95 -37.66 7.82 -18.58
N ARG A 96 -36.57 8.02 -17.84
CA ARG A 96 -35.58 6.97 -17.62
C ARG A 96 -36.21 6.00 -16.64
N SER A 97 -36.59 4.84 -17.16
CA SER A 97 -36.75 3.62 -16.38
C SER A 97 -35.44 3.37 -15.64
N GLY A 98 -35.55 3.05 -14.36
CA GLY A 98 -34.43 2.65 -13.54
C GLY A 98 -33.69 1.49 -14.20
N ALA A 99 -32.36 1.52 -14.08
CA ALA A 99 -31.59 0.29 -14.12
C ALA A 99 -31.90 -0.44 -12.80
N GLU A 100 -33.06 -1.09 -12.76
CA GLU A 100 -33.22 -2.31 -11.99
C GLU A 100 -32.42 -3.40 -12.71
N GLY A 101 -31.62 -4.13 -11.94
CA GLY A 101 -30.82 -5.24 -12.46
C GLY A 101 -29.45 -5.34 -11.83
N CYS A 102 -29.34 -5.27 -10.50
CA CYS A 102 -28.37 -6.13 -9.84
C CYS A 102 -29.18 -7.32 -9.34
N CYS A 103 -28.92 -8.48 -9.90
CA CYS A 103 -29.59 -9.73 -9.57
C CYS A 103 -29.61 -9.91 -8.06
N ASP A 104 -30.76 -10.29 -7.52
CA ASP A 104 -30.95 -10.70 -6.13
C ASP A 104 -30.21 -12.05 -5.94
N GLY A 105 -28.87 -11.97 -5.91
CA GLY A 105 -27.95 -13.09 -5.81
C GLY A 105 -27.95 -13.62 -4.39
N LYS A 106 -28.89 -14.51 -4.07
CA LYS A 106 -28.84 -15.25 -2.81
C LYS A 106 -27.56 -16.09 -2.80
N LEU A 107 -26.65 -15.76 -1.87
CA LEU A 107 -25.46 -16.55 -1.59
C LEU A 107 -25.87 -18.00 -1.28
N GLN A 108 -25.36 -18.94 -2.06
CA GLN A 108 -25.64 -20.36 -1.86
C GLN A 108 -24.92 -20.83 -0.59
N MET A 109 -25.71 -21.37 0.33
CA MET A 109 -25.23 -21.85 1.63
C MET A 109 -24.81 -23.30 1.52
N ASP A 110 -23.55 -23.58 1.85
CA ASP A 110 -23.07 -24.94 2.05
C ASP A 110 -23.71 -25.59 3.29
N ILE A 111 -23.93 -26.91 3.22
CA ILE A 111 -24.39 -27.72 4.36
C ILE A 111 -23.31 -27.78 5.46
N LYS A 112 -22.03 -27.69 5.08
CA LYS A 112 -20.88 -27.68 5.99
C LYS A 112 -19.87 -26.62 5.55
N PRO A 113 -20.07 -25.35 5.96
CA PRO A 113 -19.12 -24.29 5.66
C PRO A 113 -17.80 -24.47 6.42
N ALA A 114 -16.77 -23.76 5.98
CA ALA A 114 -15.60 -23.54 6.86
C ALA A 114 -15.97 -22.44 7.85
N GLU A 115 -15.67 -22.63 9.13
CA GLU A 115 -16.15 -21.76 10.20
C GLU A 115 -14.98 -21.23 11.03
N LEU A 116 -15.07 -19.96 11.41
CA LEU A 116 -14.22 -19.29 12.37
C LEU A 116 -15.11 -18.70 13.47
N THR A 117 -15.12 -19.35 14.62
CA THR A 117 -16.01 -19.04 15.75
C THR A 117 -15.35 -18.05 16.72
N GLY A 118 -16.16 -17.37 17.53
CA GLY A 118 -15.65 -16.47 18.58
C GLY A 118 -15.05 -15.17 18.05
N VAL A 119 -15.52 -14.71 16.89
CA VAL A 119 -15.01 -13.49 16.24
C VAL A 119 -15.96 -12.32 16.38
N THR A 120 -15.40 -11.15 16.63
CA THR A 120 -16.11 -9.87 16.62
C THR A 120 -15.94 -9.18 15.29
N ILE A 121 -16.99 -8.49 14.84
CA ILE A 121 -17.00 -7.78 13.56
C ILE A 121 -16.85 -6.27 13.78
N PHE A 122 -15.99 -5.62 13.00
CA PHE A 122 -15.85 -4.17 12.96
C PHE A 122 -16.13 -3.65 11.53
N PRO A 123 -16.81 -2.50 11.38
CA PRO A 123 -17.31 -1.63 12.45
C PRO A 123 -18.44 -2.25 13.28
N ASN A 124 -18.47 -1.93 14.57
CA ASN A 124 -19.44 -2.48 15.52
C ASN A 124 -20.86 -1.95 15.23
N GLN A 125 -21.88 -2.73 15.59
CA GLN A 125 -23.26 -2.24 15.53
C GLN A 125 -23.51 -1.28 16.70
N GLY A 126 -23.37 0.03 16.47
CA GLY A 126 -23.71 1.05 17.46
C GLY A 126 -22.85 1.00 18.73
N GLY A 127 -21.61 0.54 18.62
CA GLY A 127 -20.64 0.45 19.72
C GLY A 127 -20.70 -0.85 20.54
N GLU A 128 -21.68 -1.71 20.30
CA GLU A 128 -21.79 -3.00 21.01
C GLU A 128 -20.91 -4.06 20.33
N THR A 129 -20.06 -4.71 21.13
CA THR A 129 -19.19 -5.79 20.65
C THR A 129 -20.02 -7.06 20.47
N ILE A 130 -20.32 -7.38 19.22
CA ILE A 130 -21.09 -8.57 18.86
C ILE A 130 -20.11 -9.70 18.52
N VAL A 131 -20.21 -10.81 19.24
CA VAL A 131 -19.45 -12.04 18.97
C VAL A 131 -20.29 -12.98 18.12
N GLY A 132 -19.67 -13.61 17.13
CA GLY A 132 -20.35 -14.50 16.20
C GLY A 132 -19.40 -15.47 15.52
N THR A 133 -19.89 -16.05 14.43
CA THR A 133 -19.16 -17.00 13.60
C THR A 133 -19.07 -16.46 12.17
N LEU A 134 -17.87 -16.46 11.62
CA LEU A 134 -17.65 -16.23 10.20
C LEU A 134 -17.63 -17.57 9.47
N GLU A 135 -18.57 -17.74 8.54
CA GLU A 135 -18.75 -18.91 7.70
C GLU A 135 -18.29 -18.59 6.28
N ALA A 136 -17.47 -19.46 5.69
CA ALA A 136 -17.05 -19.38 4.30
C ALA A 136 -17.73 -20.49 3.47
N HIS A 137 -18.47 -20.05 2.46
CA HIS A 137 -19.21 -20.89 1.52
C HIS A 137 -18.53 -20.89 0.15
N VAL A 138 -19.16 -21.52 -0.85
CA VAL A 138 -18.60 -21.58 -2.21
C VAL A 138 -18.46 -20.20 -2.86
N TYR A 139 -19.37 -19.26 -2.62
CA TYR A 139 -19.38 -17.96 -3.33
C TYR A 139 -19.09 -16.75 -2.46
N GLY A 140 -18.89 -16.93 -1.16
CA GLY A 140 -18.64 -15.80 -0.28
C GLY A 140 -18.73 -16.15 1.20
N PHE A 141 -18.86 -15.09 1.98
CA PHE A 141 -18.84 -15.14 3.43
C PHE A 141 -20.20 -14.81 4.03
N VAL A 142 -20.44 -15.41 5.18
CA VAL A 142 -21.57 -15.13 6.04
C VAL A 142 -21.06 -14.94 7.45
N TYR A 143 -21.29 -13.78 8.04
CA TYR A 143 -21.14 -13.58 9.47
C TYR A 143 -22.51 -13.68 10.14
N ALA A 144 -22.63 -14.55 11.14
CA ALA A 144 -23.86 -14.75 11.88
C ALA A 144 -23.59 -14.76 13.39
N THR A 145 -24.52 -14.18 14.15
CA THR A 145 -24.47 -14.16 15.61
C THR A 145 -25.54 -15.09 16.19
N PRO A 146 -25.18 -16.01 17.11
CA PRO A 146 -26.17 -16.85 17.78
C PRO A 146 -27.24 -16.03 18.50
N GLY A 147 -28.51 -16.33 18.25
CA GLY A 147 -29.65 -15.67 18.92
C GLY A 147 -29.97 -14.24 18.44
N SER A 148 -29.24 -13.70 17.46
CA SER A 148 -29.51 -12.40 16.86
C SER A 148 -29.93 -12.51 15.40
N HIS A 149 -30.77 -11.58 14.93
CA HIS A 149 -31.06 -11.41 13.51
C HIS A 149 -29.93 -10.69 12.75
N PHE A 150 -28.87 -10.26 13.45
CA PHE A 150 -27.72 -9.63 12.84
C PHE A 150 -26.94 -10.63 11.98
N ARG A 151 -26.89 -10.34 10.68
CA ARG A 151 -26.19 -11.17 9.70
C ARG A 151 -25.61 -10.30 8.59
N VAL A 152 -24.33 -10.49 8.31
CA VAL A 152 -23.62 -9.80 7.22
C VAL A 152 -23.24 -10.84 6.17
N ARG A 153 -23.44 -10.52 4.90
CA ARG A 153 -23.07 -11.39 3.77
C ARG A 153 -22.37 -10.57 2.71
N PHE A 154 -21.32 -11.13 2.13
CA PHE A 154 -20.62 -10.52 1.00
C PHE A 154 -19.97 -11.62 0.16
N MET A 155 -19.91 -11.38 -1.15
CA MET A 155 -19.39 -12.33 -2.13
C MET A 155 -17.88 -12.23 -2.23
N TYR A 156 -17.23 -13.30 -2.68
CA TYR A 156 -15.81 -13.29 -3.00
C TYR A 156 -15.44 -12.23 -4.05
N GLU A 157 -16.29 -12.05 -5.07
CA GLU A 157 -16.11 -11.04 -6.13
C GLU A 157 -16.15 -9.59 -5.61
N GLU A 158 -16.72 -9.35 -4.42
CA GLU A 158 -16.76 -8.03 -3.82
C GLU A 158 -15.47 -7.67 -3.09
N VAL A 159 -14.64 -8.65 -2.76
CA VAL A 159 -13.38 -8.47 -2.03
C VAL A 159 -12.29 -7.98 -2.98
N LYS A 160 -11.76 -6.79 -2.70
CA LYS A 160 -10.60 -6.23 -3.38
C LYS A 160 -9.31 -6.80 -2.82
N GLU A 161 -9.13 -6.70 -1.50
CA GLU A 161 -7.94 -7.19 -0.80
C GLU A 161 -8.34 -7.81 0.54
N ALA A 162 -7.55 -8.78 0.98
CA ALA A 162 -7.71 -9.40 2.29
C ALA A 162 -6.38 -9.43 3.03
N PHE A 163 -6.41 -9.06 4.30
CA PHE A 163 -5.24 -8.99 5.17
C PHE A 163 -5.43 -9.89 6.37
N LEU A 164 -4.35 -10.57 6.73
CA LEU A 164 -4.28 -11.47 7.87
C LEU A 164 -3.19 -10.98 8.83
N ARG A 165 -3.54 -10.73 10.09
CA ARG A 165 -2.56 -10.59 11.17
C ARG A 165 -2.72 -11.75 12.13
N VAL A 166 -1.63 -12.47 12.32
CA VAL A 166 -1.49 -13.54 13.30
C VAL A 166 -0.87 -12.92 14.56
N GLU A 167 -1.35 -13.28 15.74
CA GLU A 167 -0.88 -12.73 17.02
C GLU A 167 0.59 -13.08 17.30
N ASP A 168 1.29 -12.14 17.91
CA ASP A 168 2.61 -12.33 18.54
C ASP A 168 2.45 -12.03 20.04
N GLU A 169 2.91 -12.97 20.89
CA GLU A 169 2.73 -13.11 22.35
C GLU A 169 3.02 -11.84 23.16
N LYS A 170 3.72 -10.85 22.60
CA LYS A 170 4.21 -9.65 23.30
C LYS A 170 3.28 -8.44 23.27
N LEU A 171 2.32 -8.35 22.35
CA LEU A 171 1.60 -7.09 22.08
C LEU A 171 0.10 -7.09 22.44
N MET A 172 -0.46 -8.21 22.94
CA MET A 172 -1.88 -8.31 23.29
C MET A 172 -2.83 -7.87 22.15
N MET A 173 -2.38 -7.99 20.91
CA MET A 173 -3.12 -7.62 19.70
C MET A 173 -3.80 -8.87 19.16
N PRO A 174 -5.14 -8.96 19.17
CA PRO A 174 -5.82 -10.17 18.77
C PRO A 174 -5.58 -10.51 17.29
N PRO A 175 -5.60 -11.81 16.93
CA PRO A 175 -5.60 -12.22 15.54
C PRO A 175 -6.74 -11.54 14.77
N LEU A 176 -6.42 -11.03 13.59
CA LEU A 176 -7.28 -10.16 12.81
C LEU A 176 -7.32 -10.65 11.36
N LEU A 177 -8.54 -10.70 10.82
CA LEU A 177 -8.81 -10.90 9.41
C LEU A 177 -9.55 -9.68 8.88
N HIS A 178 -8.97 -8.99 7.92
CA HIS A 178 -9.55 -7.79 7.34
C HIS A 178 -9.85 -8.00 5.86
N PHE A 179 -11.02 -7.55 5.42
CA PHE A 179 -11.42 -7.48 4.03
C PHE A 179 -11.68 -6.04 3.63
N GLN A 180 -11.03 -5.61 2.56
CA GLN A 180 -11.36 -4.39 1.84
C GLN A 180 -12.20 -4.76 0.61
N LEU A 181 -13.37 -4.14 0.48
CA LEU A 181 -14.32 -4.38 -0.60
C LEU A 181 -14.20 -3.33 -1.70
N HIS A 182 -14.54 -3.71 -2.93
CA HIS A 182 -14.65 -2.77 -4.06
C HIS A 182 -15.74 -1.72 -3.80
N HIS A 183 -16.88 -2.16 -3.26
CA HIS A 183 -18.07 -1.35 -3.03
C HIS A 183 -18.49 -1.41 -1.55
N PRO A 184 -18.99 -0.29 -0.97
CA PRO A 184 -19.38 -0.27 0.42
C PRO A 184 -20.65 -1.09 0.65
N ILE A 185 -20.65 -1.94 1.67
CA ILE A 185 -21.82 -2.71 2.12
C ILE A 185 -22.32 -2.19 3.47
N LYS A 186 -23.54 -2.56 3.83
CA LYS A 186 -24.12 -2.20 5.13
C LYS A 186 -23.74 -3.23 6.19
N VAL A 187 -23.03 -2.78 7.23
CA VAL A 187 -22.67 -3.56 8.43
C VAL A 187 -23.38 -2.91 9.61
N GLY A 188 -24.46 -3.54 10.09
CA GLY A 188 -25.33 -2.96 11.12
C GLY A 188 -25.99 -1.67 10.63
N ILE A 189 -25.56 -0.53 11.17
CA ILE A 189 -26.04 0.80 10.77
C ILE A 189 -25.08 1.50 9.79
N GLU A 190 -23.82 1.08 9.75
CA GLU A 190 -22.78 1.76 8.98
C GLU A 190 -22.67 1.21 7.57
N LYS A 191 -22.28 2.06 6.61
CA LYS A 191 -21.88 1.63 5.28
C LYS A 191 -20.37 1.76 5.17
N THR A 192 -19.68 0.64 4.97
CA THR A 192 -18.22 0.59 4.97
C THR A 192 -17.72 -0.27 3.81
N LYS A 193 -16.52 0.04 3.32
CA LYS A 193 -15.75 -0.85 2.42
C LYS A 193 -14.86 -1.81 3.21
N ASP A 194 -14.61 -1.48 4.46
CA ASP A 194 -13.60 -2.12 5.29
C ASP A 194 -14.31 -2.92 6.38
N ILE A 195 -14.11 -4.23 6.39
CA ILE A 195 -14.69 -5.16 7.35
C ILE A 195 -13.56 -5.89 8.05
N GLN A 196 -13.61 -5.97 9.37
CA GLN A 196 -12.60 -6.64 10.18
C GLN A 196 -13.26 -7.68 11.07
N PHE A 197 -12.63 -8.85 11.17
CA PHE A 197 -13.00 -9.92 12.08
C PHE A 197 -11.84 -10.12 13.05
N ARG A 198 -12.10 -9.96 14.35
CA ARG A 198 -11.09 -10.08 15.40
C ARG A 198 -11.45 -11.24 16.31
N LEU A 199 -10.50 -12.15 16.54
CA LEU A 199 -10.69 -13.21 17.51
C LEU A 199 -10.57 -12.59 18.91
N MET A 200 -11.61 -12.67 19.73
CA MET A 200 -11.57 -12.12 21.08
C MET A 200 -10.52 -12.83 21.94
N SER A 201 -9.62 -12.05 22.55
CA SER A 201 -8.87 -12.54 23.71
C SER A 201 -9.83 -12.59 24.89
N THR A 202 -10.09 -13.79 25.40
CA THR A 202 -10.87 -13.97 26.63
C THR A 202 -10.05 -13.46 27.81
N PRO A 203 -10.52 -12.47 28.60
CA PRO A 203 -9.79 -12.06 29.80
C PRO A 203 -9.64 -13.26 30.73
N VAL A 204 -8.41 -13.48 31.22
CA VAL A 204 -8.12 -14.51 32.20
C VAL A 204 -8.87 -14.16 33.48
N GLY A 205 -9.71 -15.09 33.94
CA GLY A 205 -10.45 -14.92 35.18
C GLY A 205 -9.50 -14.79 36.38
N PRO A 206 -9.87 -14.04 37.43
CA PRO A 206 -8.96 -13.69 38.53
C PRO A 206 -8.76 -14.84 39.54
N ARG A 207 -8.40 -16.06 39.10
CA ARG A 207 -8.44 -17.26 39.96
C ARG A 207 -7.34 -18.31 39.80
N ILE A 208 -6.13 -17.93 39.41
CA ILE A 208 -4.96 -18.82 39.57
C ILE A 208 -3.85 -17.97 40.21
N SER A 209 -3.30 -18.41 41.34
CA SER A 209 -2.26 -17.66 42.07
C SER A 209 -0.83 -18.02 41.64
N ASP A 210 -0.70 -18.79 40.56
CA ASP A 210 0.57 -19.18 39.95
C ASP A 210 0.70 -18.43 38.61
N ASP A 211 1.46 -17.35 38.60
CA ASP A 211 1.68 -16.51 37.42
C ASP A 211 2.26 -17.30 36.23
N ASP A 212 3.12 -18.30 36.50
CA ASP A 212 3.73 -19.14 35.46
C ASP A 212 2.72 -20.06 34.76
N LYS A 213 1.76 -20.63 35.49
CA LYS A 213 0.70 -21.47 34.89
C LYS A 213 -0.28 -20.65 34.06
N ILE A 214 -0.55 -19.41 34.48
CA ILE A 214 -1.37 -18.49 33.71
C ILE A 214 -0.68 -18.15 32.39
N ALA A 215 0.63 -17.87 32.40
CA ALA A 215 1.38 -17.56 31.20
C ALA A 215 1.37 -18.73 30.19
N ASP A 216 1.62 -19.96 30.65
CA ASP A 216 1.62 -21.16 29.79
C ASP A 216 0.22 -21.46 29.20
N GLU A 217 -0.85 -21.28 30.00
CA GLU A 217 -2.23 -21.45 29.55
C GLU A 217 -2.63 -20.37 28.52
N MET A 218 -2.18 -19.12 28.71
CA MET A 218 -2.40 -18.04 27.74
C MET A 218 -1.68 -18.34 26.42
N GLN A 219 -0.40 -18.72 26.49
CA GLN A 219 0.41 -19.04 25.30
C GLN A 219 -0.18 -20.20 24.48
N THR A 220 -0.61 -21.27 25.15
CA THR A 220 -1.22 -22.43 24.48
C THR A 220 -2.54 -22.05 23.77
N ARG A 221 -3.33 -21.15 24.36
CA ARG A 221 -4.59 -20.68 23.79
C ARG A 221 -4.39 -19.73 22.61
N ASP A 222 -3.45 -18.81 22.71
CA ASP A 222 -3.13 -17.85 21.64
C ASP A 222 -2.52 -18.56 20.43
N TRP A 223 -1.66 -19.55 20.67
CA TRP A 223 -1.18 -20.45 19.62
C TRP A 223 -2.32 -21.21 18.93
N GLY A 224 -3.29 -21.70 19.70
CA GLY A 224 -4.51 -22.34 19.17
C GLY A 224 -5.30 -21.40 18.24
N ARG A 225 -5.53 -20.15 18.65
CA ARG A 225 -6.26 -19.15 17.85
C ARG A 225 -5.56 -18.77 16.56
N ASN A 226 -4.24 -18.61 16.62
CA ASN A 226 -3.41 -18.37 15.46
C ASN A 226 -3.51 -19.52 14.45
N ASN A 227 -3.49 -20.76 14.96
CA ASN A 227 -3.68 -21.95 14.13
C ASN A 227 -5.09 -22.02 13.55
N ASP A 228 -6.13 -21.72 14.34
CA ASP A 228 -7.52 -21.69 13.89
C ASP A 228 -7.73 -20.69 12.75
N LEU A 229 -7.17 -19.49 12.87
CA LEU A 229 -7.26 -18.47 11.84
C LEU A 229 -6.52 -18.88 10.56
N LYS A 230 -5.31 -19.43 10.67
CA LYS A 230 -4.55 -19.96 9.51
C LYS A 230 -5.31 -21.09 8.82
N ASN A 231 -5.78 -22.07 9.60
CA ASN A 231 -6.57 -23.19 9.09
C ASN A 231 -7.88 -22.74 8.42
N PHE A 232 -8.52 -21.69 8.94
CA PHE A 232 -9.69 -21.09 8.31
C PHE A 232 -9.33 -20.46 6.96
N VAL A 233 -8.27 -19.65 6.91
CA VAL A 233 -7.79 -19.02 5.67
C VAL A 233 -7.43 -20.06 4.60
N ASP A 234 -6.76 -21.15 4.97
CA ASP A 234 -6.41 -22.21 4.03
C ASP A 234 -7.67 -22.88 3.43
N LYS A 235 -8.69 -23.13 4.25
CA LYS A 235 -9.98 -23.67 3.79
C LYS A 235 -10.73 -22.68 2.91
N VAL A 236 -10.67 -21.39 3.22
CA VAL A 236 -11.25 -20.31 2.41
C VAL A 236 -10.59 -20.29 1.04
N LEU A 237 -9.26 -20.30 0.96
CA LEU A 237 -8.52 -20.31 -0.30
C LEU A 237 -8.89 -21.50 -1.19
N ALA A 238 -9.01 -22.69 -0.60
CA ALA A 238 -9.44 -23.89 -1.30
C ALA A 238 -10.87 -23.75 -1.88
N LYS A 239 -11.81 -23.19 -1.10
CA LYS A 239 -13.20 -22.96 -1.54
C LYS A 239 -13.32 -21.83 -2.57
N TRP A 240 -12.61 -20.72 -2.36
CA TRP A 240 -12.63 -19.55 -3.23
C TRP A 240 -12.14 -19.92 -4.63
N THR A 241 -11.04 -20.67 -4.71
CA THR A 241 -10.51 -21.16 -5.99
C THR A 241 -11.55 -22.02 -6.74
N LEU A 242 -12.30 -22.85 -6.01
CA LEU A 242 -13.34 -23.70 -6.60
C LEU A 242 -14.57 -22.89 -7.06
N GLY A 243 -15.01 -21.92 -6.27
CA GLY A 243 -16.26 -21.18 -6.50
C GLY A 243 -16.15 -19.99 -7.47
N SER A 244 -14.98 -19.36 -7.55
CA SER A 244 -14.75 -18.21 -8.44
C SER A 244 -14.72 -18.62 -9.93
N GLY A 245 -14.34 -19.87 -10.24
CA GLY A 245 -14.16 -20.32 -11.62
C GLY A 245 -13.05 -19.57 -12.38
N THR A 246 -12.32 -18.69 -11.70
CA THR A 246 -11.20 -17.91 -12.23
C THR A 246 -9.90 -18.70 -12.10
N THR A 247 -9.01 -18.56 -13.08
CA THR A 247 -7.64 -19.06 -13.01
C THR A 247 -6.73 -18.14 -12.20
N GLU A 248 -7.17 -16.93 -11.88
CA GLU A 248 -6.44 -16.01 -11.01
C GLU A 248 -6.60 -16.45 -9.56
N HIS A 249 -5.47 -16.73 -8.91
CA HIS A 249 -5.41 -17.05 -7.49
C HIS A 249 -5.58 -15.78 -6.66
N PHE A 250 -6.57 -15.77 -5.79
CA PHE A 250 -6.70 -14.77 -4.74
C PHE A 250 -5.72 -15.12 -3.60
N PHE A 251 -5.09 -14.11 -2.99
CA PHE A 251 -4.12 -14.29 -1.91
C PHE A 251 -4.48 -13.44 -0.69
N PHE A 252 -4.21 -13.95 0.50
CA PHE A 252 -4.26 -13.17 1.73
C PHE A 252 -2.88 -12.53 1.98
N HIS A 253 -2.86 -11.23 2.22
CA HIS A 253 -1.66 -10.50 2.61
C HIS A 253 -1.41 -10.68 4.11
N THR A 254 -0.35 -11.40 4.48
CA THR A 254 0.07 -11.49 5.87
C THR A 254 0.71 -10.17 6.29
N LEU A 255 0.20 -9.56 7.36
CA LEU A 255 0.76 -8.37 7.98
C LEU A 255 1.83 -8.81 8.98
N ASP A 256 3.06 -8.94 8.48
CA ASP A 256 4.19 -9.33 9.31
C ASP A 256 4.57 -8.21 10.27
N LYS A 257 4.73 -8.54 11.55
CA LYS A 257 5.19 -7.61 12.58
C LYS A 257 6.51 -6.95 12.23
N ARG A 258 7.36 -7.64 11.49
CA ARG A 258 8.61 -7.08 11.01
C ARG A 258 8.29 -5.78 10.30
N ASP A 259 7.34 -5.75 9.36
CA ASP A 259 6.90 -4.62 8.53
C ASP A 259 6.07 -3.55 9.25
N GLU A 260 5.86 -3.71 10.56
CA GLU A 260 5.13 -2.75 11.35
C GLU A 260 6.00 -1.61 11.87
N PHE A 261 5.40 -0.42 11.97
CA PHE A 261 6.00 0.73 12.63
C PHE A 261 4.93 1.60 13.29
N HIS A 262 5.35 2.30 14.34
CA HIS A 262 4.49 3.26 15.03
C HIS A 262 4.62 4.65 14.40
N GLY A 263 3.52 5.40 14.42
CA GLY A 263 3.50 6.80 14.02
C GLY A 263 2.20 7.47 14.43
N VAL A 264 2.13 8.78 14.24
CA VAL A 264 0.97 9.61 14.56
C VAL A 264 0.25 9.96 13.26
N LEU A 265 -0.98 9.48 13.12
CA LEU A 265 -1.79 9.73 11.93
C LEU A 265 -2.37 11.16 11.96
N HIS A 266 -2.11 11.96 10.94
CA HIS A 266 -2.72 13.29 10.80
C HIS A 266 -3.94 13.23 9.85
N PRO A 267 -5.06 13.93 10.16
CA PRO A 267 -5.24 14.95 11.19
C PRO A 267 -5.80 14.46 12.54
N SER A 268 -6.05 13.16 12.70
CA SER A 268 -6.62 12.63 13.95
C SER A 268 -5.68 12.75 15.15
N ASN A 269 -4.37 12.91 14.91
CA ASN A 269 -3.29 12.86 15.88
C ASN A 269 -3.32 11.60 16.75
N ALA A 270 -3.90 10.51 16.21
CA ALA A 270 -3.95 9.23 16.88
C ALA A 270 -2.64 8.47 16.65
N LEU A 271 -2.05 7.95 17.72
CA LEU A 271 -0.98 6.97 17.62
C LEU A 271 -1.55 5.70 17.00
N ALA A 272 -0.91 5.21 15.94
CA ALA A 272 -1.33 4.02 15.23
C ALA A 272 -0.14 3.13 14.88
N VAL A 273 -0.44 1.86 14.62
CA VAL A 273 0.50 0.90 14.05
C VAL A 273 0.22 0.82 12.56
N PHE A 274 1.23 1.13 11.77
CA PHE A 274 1.25 1.05 10.31
C PHE A 274 1.98 -0.22 9.91
N ASN A 275 1.59 -0.83 8.81
CA ASN A 275 2.30 -1.94 8.19
C ASN A 275 2.58 -1.58 6.73
N LEU A 276 3.86 -1.59 6.35
CA LEU A 276 4.28 -1.30 4.98
C LEU A 276 4.74 -2.59 4.31
N THR A 277 3.81 -3.23 3.60
CA THR A 277 4.06 -4.42 2.79
C THR A 277 4.68 -4.04 1.44
N SER A 278 5.10 -5.03 0.65
CA SER A 278 5.61 -4.81 -0.71
C SER A 278 4.60 -4.16 -1.69
N PHE A 279 3.31 -4.19 -1.37
CA PHE A 279 2.25 -3.71 -2.28
C PHE A 279 1.32 -2.66 -1.68
N SER A 280 1.21 -2.62 -0.35
CA SER A 280 0.22 -1.79 0.35
C SER A 280 0.78 -1.21 1.66
N LEU A 281 0.46 0.06 1.92
CA LEU A 281 0.59 0.69 3.24
C LEU A 281 -0.75 0.59 3.97
N VAL A 282 -0.74 -0.03 5.14
CA VAL A 282 -1.95 -0.48 5.84
C VAL A 282 -1.98 0.04 7.28
N VAL A 283 -3.15 0.52 7.72
CA VAL A 283 -3.48 0.83 9.11
C VAL A 283 -4.82 0.20 9.42
N LEU A 284 -4.82 -0.77 10.34
CA LEU A 284 -6.02 -1.45 10.79
C LEU A 284 -6.27 -1.09 12.27
N ALA A 285 -6.63 0.17 12.52
CA ALA A 285 -6.99 0.66 13.85
C ALA A 285 -8.52 0.79 13.99
N ASP A 286 -9.01 0.74 15.22
CA ASP A 286 -10.44 0.82 15.56
C ASP A 286 -11.04 2.16 15.14
N THR A 287 -10.25 3.22 15.30
CA THR A 287 -10.64 4.59 14.98
C THR A 287 -10.57 4.87 13.48
N GLN A 288 -9.68 4.19 12.76
CA GLN A 288 -9.47 4.45 11.34
C GLN A 288 -8.82 3.25 10.64
N THR A 289 -9.45 2.82 9.54
CA THR A 289 -8.86 1.86 8.60
C THR A 289 -8.36 2.59 7.36
N ILE A 290 -7.11 2.37 7.00
CA ILE A 290 -6.49 2.91 5.79
C ILE A 290 -5.78 1.77 5.09
N VAL A 291 -6.11 1.54 3.83
CA VAL A 291 -5.36 0.66 2.93
C VAL A 291 -5.01 1.45 1.68
N VAL A 292 -3.72 1.54 1.41
CA VAL A 292 -3.16 2.30 0.29
C VAL A 292 -2.30 1.38 -0.54
N ASP A 293 -2.76 1.04 -1.75
CA ASP A 293 -1.94 0.36 -2.74
C ASP A 293 -0.77 1.29 -3.15
N LEU A 294 0.46 0.79 -3.06
CA LEU A 294 1.68 1.58 -3.31
C LEU A 294 1.76 2.06 -4.76
N TYR A 295 1.26 1.29 -5.74
CA TYR A 295 1.24 1.71 -7.14
C TYR A 295 0.35 2.94 -7.42
N LYS A 296 -0.53 3.33 -6.47
CA LYS A 296 -1.35 4.56 -6.54
C LYS A 296 -0.64 5.78 -5.97
N ILE A 297 0.50 5.59 -5.31
CA ILE A 297 1.33 6.66 -4.77
C ILE A 297 2.08 7.31 -5.93
N GLU A 298 2.11 8.63 -5.94
CA GLU A 298 2.93 9.44 -6.85
C GLU A 298 4.33 9.58 -6.30
N ILE A 299 4.45 10.08 -5.06
CA ILE A 299 5.71 10.19 -4.32
C ILE A 299 5.49 10.00 -2.82
N VAL A 300 6.56 9.64 -2.11
CA VAL A 300 6.63 9.73 -0.65
C VAL A 300 7.70 10.74 -0.25
N ASN A 301 7.38 11.66 0.65
CA ASN A 301 8.37 12.53 1.27
C ASN A 301 8.64 12.09 2.71
N LEU A 302 9.91 11.89 3.05
CA LEU A 302 10.40 11.54 4.38
C LEU A 302 11.15 12.75 4.96
N ALA A 303 10.48 13.53 5.79
CA ALA A 303 11.06 14.74 6.38
C ALA A 303 11.71 14.43 7.74
N THR A 304 13.03 14.60 7.83
CA THR A 304 13.83 14.45 9.06
C THR A 304 13.89 15.78 9.81
N LEU A 305 12.75 16.22 10.33
CA LEU A 305 12.60 17.53 11.00
C LEU A 305 13.27 17.57 12.37
N THR A 306 13.37 16.42 13.02
CA THR A 306 14.09 16.22 14.27
C THR A 306 15.12 15.09 14.08
N PRO A 307 16.15 15.00 14.95
CA PRO A 307 17.16 13.94 14.83
C PRO A 307 16.59 12.52 15.03
N ASP A 308 15.54 12.39 15.83
CA ASP A 308 15.03 11.10 16.29
C ASP A 308 13.73 10.67 15.61
N GLU A 309 13.10 11.55 14.82
CA GLU A 309 11.81 11.28 14.18
C GLU A 309 11.78 11.69 12.70
N ILE A 310 10.91 11.02 11.96
CA ILE A 310 10.62 11.27 10.55
C ILE A 310 9.13 11.50 10.39
N ASP A 311 8.78 12.51 9.60
CA ASP A 311 7.42 12.71 9.11
C ASP A 311 7.31 12.18 7.67
N MET A 312 6.41 11.24 7.44
CA MET A 312 6.08 10.72 6.11
C MET A 312 4.87 11.46 5.54
N THR A 313 4.99 11.99 4.33
CA THR A 313 3.86 12.49 3.53
C THR A 313 3.73 11.69 2.24
N VAL A 314 2.57 11.07 2.05
CA VAL A 314 2.22 10.31 0.85
C VAL A 314 1.38 11.20 -0.06
N VAL A 315 1.88 11.45 -1.26
CA VAL A 315 1.16 12.14 -2.34
C VAL A 315 0.65 11.10 -3.31
N PHE A 316 -0.63 11.17 -3.68
CA PHE A 316 -1.26 10.21 -4.58
C PHE A 316 -1.19 10.67 -6.04
N LYS A 317 -1.21 9.70 -6.97
CA LYS A 317 -1.33 9.98 -8.41
C LYS A 317 -2.58 10.82 -8.70
N ASP A 318 -3.70 10.51 -8.06
CA ASP A 318 -4.86 11.41 -8.07
C ASP A 318 -4.64 12.61 -7.13
N PHE A 319 -4.16 13.72 -7.69
CA PHE A 319 -3.88 14.95 -6.93
C PHE A 319 -5.11 15.60 -6.29
N LYS A 320 -6.33 15.12 -6.58
CA LYS A 320 -7.55 15.57 -5.89
C LYS A 320 -7.82 14.79 -4.61
N ARG A 321 -7.15 13.66 -4.41
CA ARG A 321 -7.21 12.87 -3.18
C ARG A 321 -6.43 13.60 -2.09
N ASP A 322 -6.98 13.62 -0.89
CA ASP A 322 -6.30 14.14 0.28
C ASP A 322 -5.00 13.38 0.55
N LEU A 323 -4.00 14.11 1.05
CA LEU A 323 -2.71 13.58 1.43
C LEU A 323 -2.84 12.64 2.63
N LEU A 324 -1.99 11.62 2.68
CA LEU A 324 -1.81 10.83 3.90
C LEU A 324 -0.52 11.28 4.58
N GLN A 325 -0.63 11.64 5.86
CA GLN A 325 0.49 12.14 6.65
C GLN A 325 0.63 11.33 7.93
N ILE A 326 1.84 10.84 8.16
CA ILE A 326 2.21 10.03 9.31
C ILE A 326 3.41 10.72 9.95
N ASN A 327 3.22 11.27 11.13
CA ASN A 327 4.24 12.02 11.83
C ASN A 327 4.92 11.16 12.91
N SER A 328 6.04 11.64 13.45
CA SER A 328 6.71 11.03 14.61
C SER A 328 7.04 9.53 14.42
N ILE A 329 7.49 9.16 13.23
CA ILE A 329 8.01 7.81 12.96
C ILE A 329 9.44 7.73 13.51
N PRO A 330 9.82 6.71 14.30
CA PRO A 330 11.18 6.57 14.81
C PRO A 330 12.25 6.58 13.71
N PHE A 331 13.31 7.39 13.88
CA PHE A 331 14.33 7.61 12.84
C PHE A 331 15.05 6.33 12.40
N HIS A 332 15.30 5.40 13.33
CA HIS A 332 15.96 4.13 13.03
C HIS A 332 15.23 3.25 12.00
N LEU A 333 13.97 3.57 11.66
CA LEU A 333 13.17 2.87 10.65
C LEU A 333 13.34 3.47 9.24
N LEU A 334 14.09 4.56 9.07
CA LEU A 334 14.26 5.26 7.78
C LEU A 334 14.70 4.33 6.67
N ASP A 335 15.82 3.62 6.87
CA ASP A 335 16.44 2.81 5.82
C ASP A 335 15.56 1.63 5.43
N ARG A 336 14.79 1.14 6.39
CA ARG A 336 13.81 0.08 6.18
C ARG A 336 12.62 0.54 5.36
N ILE A 337 12.07 1.72 5.67
CA ILE A 337 11.00 2.34 4.89
C ILE A 337 11.49 2.62 3.46
N LYS A 338 12.70 3.18 3.31
CA LYS A 338 13.32 3.42 2.00
C LYS A 338 13.44 2.13 1.18
N ALA A 339 13.98 1.06 1.78
CA ALA A 339 14.13 -0.22 1.11
C ALA A 339 12.77 -0.76 0.63
N CYS A 340 11.72 -0.67 1.46
CA CYS A 340 10.40 -1.13 1.04
C CYS A 340 9.80 -0.28 -0.09
N LEU A 341 9.92 1.05 -0.02
CA LEU A 341 9.48 1.94 -1.10
C LEU A 341 10.25 1.72 -2.39
N ASP A 342 11.55 1.43 -2.29
CA ASP A 342 12.39 1.10 -3.44
C ASP A 342 11.95 -0.20 -4.11
N TRP A 343 11.69 -1.25 -3.33
CA TRP A 343 11.16 -2.52 -3.83
C TRP A 343 9.77 -2.40 -4.46
N ALA A 344 8.99 -1.41 -4.03
CA ALA A 344 7.66 -1.12 -4.55
C ALA A 344 7.67 -0.16 -5.74
N ASP A 345 8.85 0.21 -6.27
CA ASP A 345 9.03 1.20 -7.33
C ASP A 345 8.37 2.56 -7.03
N VAL A 346 8.39 2.97 -5.76
CA VAL A 346 7.85 4.26 -5.30
C VAL A 346 9.00 5.25 -5.13
N LYS A 347 8.96 6.35 -5.90
CA LYS A 347 9.92 7.44 -5.72
C LYS A 347 9.72 8.08 -4.35
N TYR A 348 10.79 8.13 -3.56
CA TYR A 348 10.82 8.88 -2.32
C TYR A 348 11.84 10.03 -2.35
N TYR A 349 11.60 11.02 -1.48
CA TYR A 349 12.53 12.11 -1.18
C TYR A 349 12.84 12.14 0.31
N VAL A 350 14.06 12.52 0.66
CA VAL A 350 14.47 12.74 2.06
C VAL A 350 14.99 14.16 2.20
N ASN A 351 14.44 14.92 3.13
CA ASN A 351 14.88 16.29 3.38
C ASN A 351 14.68 16.70 4.83
N ALA A 352 15.33 17.79 5.21
CA ALA A 352 15.22 18.40 6.55
C ALA A 352 14.19 19.53 6.61
N THR A 353 13.23 19.57 5.68
CA THR A 353 12.22 20.64 5.61
C THR A 353 10.81 20.06 5.55
N LYS A 354 9.79 20.88 5.88
CA LYS A 354 8.38 20.50 5.74
C LYS A 354 7.71 21.39 4.69
N PRO A 355 7.71 20.99 3.41
CA PRO A 355 7.01 21.74 2.36
C PRO A 355 5.52 21.89 2.68
N ASP A 356 4.91 22.98 2.22
CA ASP A 356 3.44 23.13 2.25
C ASP A 356 2.81 22.25 1.16
N TRP A 357 2.70 20.96 1.46
CA TRP A 357 2.18 19.95 0.54
C TRP A 357 0.76 20.26 0.05
N LYS A 358 -0.08 20.89 0.89
CA LYS A 358 -1.44 21.27 0.49
C LYS A 358 -1.40 22.33 -0.60
N SER A 359 -0.57 23.36 -0.44
CA SER A 359 -0.41 24.41 -1.45
C SER A 359 0.26 23.88 -2.72
N ILE A 360 1.28 23.02 -2.59
CA ILE A 360 1.96 22.39 -3.72
C ILE A 360 0.97 21.58 -4.56
N VAL A 361 0.28 20.62 -3.95
CA VAL A 361 -0.65 19.72 -4.67
C VAL A 361 -1.82 20.50 -5.25
N LYS A 362 -2.33 21.50 -4.52
CA LYS A 362 -3.35 22.41 -5.06
C LYS A 362 -2.85 23.17 -6.29
N GLY A 363 -1.62 23.70 -6.26
CA GLY A 363 -0.99 24.37 -7.39
C GLY A 363 -0.89 23.47 -8.62
N ILE A 364 -0.55 22.19 -8.44
CA ILE A 364 -0.51 21.18 -9.51
C ILE A 364 -1.92 20.96 -10.09
N VAL A 365 -2.94 20.82 -9.25
CA VAL A 365 -4.34 20.63 -9.69
C VAL A 365 -4.86 21.86 -10.46
N ASP A 366 -4.56 23.05 -9.96
CA ASP A 366 -5.03 24.33 -10.51
C ASP A 366 -4.31 24.70 -11.80
N SER A 367 -3.01 24.40 -11.93
CA SER A 367 -2.19 24.74 -13.10
C SER A 367 -1.18 23.65 -13.49
N PRO A 368 -1.65 22.51 -14.04
CA PRO A 368 -0.78 21.39 -14.42
C PRO A 368 0.30 21.76 -15.45
N GLU A 369 -0.01 22.63 -16.42
CA GLU A 369 0.95 23.06 -17.45
C GLU A 369 2.12 23.85 -16.86
N THR A 370 1.85 24.66 -15.83
CA THR A 370 2.88 25.45 -15.14
C THR A 370 3.83 24.53 -14.40
N PHE A 371 3.31 23.53 -13.69
CA PHE A 371 4.12 22.50 -13.02
C PHE A 371 5.07 21.79 -14.00
N ILE A 372 4.56 21.37 -15.17
CA ILE A 372 5.39 20.71 -16.18
C ILE A 372 6.47 21.67 -16.72
N LYS A 373 6.12 22.92 -17.06
CA LYS A 373 7.07 23.91 -17.59
C LYS A 373 8.15 24.31 -16.61
N GLN A 374 7.86 24.26 -15.31
CA GLN A 374 8.82 24.59 -14.25
C GLN A 374 9.78 23.44 -13.91
N GLY A 375 9.67 22.29 -14.58
CA GLY A 375 10.54 21.15 -14.36
C GLY A 375 9.96 20.07 -13.45
N GLY A 376 8.64 20.07 -13.22
CA GLY A 376 7.96 19.00 -12.51
C GLY A 376 8.38 18.92 -11.05
N TRP A 377 8.64 17.70 -10.57
CA TRP A 377 8.99 17.48 -9.17
C TRP A 377 10.36 18.06 -8.79
N LYS A 378 11.26 18.21 -9.77
CA LYS A 378 12.60 18.82 -9.58
C LYS A 378 12.53 20.29 -9.17
N PHE A 379 11.43 20.99 -9.48
CA PHE A 379 11.25 22.39 -9.10
C PHE A 379 11.26 22.61 -7.59
N PHE A 380 10.83 21.61 -6.82
CA PHE A 380 10.67 21.72 -5.37
C PHE A 380 11.95 21.43 -4.58
N ASP A 381 13.06 21.09 -5.26
CA ASP A 381 14.38 20.82 -4.66
C ASP A 381 14.31 19.91 -3.41
N LEU A 382 13.51 18.84 -3.53
CA LEU A 382 13.18 17.95 -2.42
C LEU A 382 14.31 16.99 -2.05
N GLU A 383 15.32 16.88 -2.91
CA GLU A 383 16.45 15.96 -2.80
C GLU A 383 17.70 16.73 -2.38
N ASP A 384 18.58 16.14 -1.58
CA ASP A 384 19.81 16.83 -1.20
C ASP A 384 20.81 16.95 -2.38
N PRO A 385 21.63 18.02 -2.43
CA PRO A 385 22.56 18.24 -3.54
C PRO A 385 23.59 17.11 -3.76
N ALA A 386 23.96 16.37 -2.72
CA ALA A 386 24.92 15.27 -2.85
C ALA A 386 24.26 14.07 -3.58
N THR A 387 23.02 13.77 -3.23
CA THR A 387 22.19 12.76 -3.90
C THR A 387 21.89 13.15 -5.35
N ILE A 388 21.54 14.42 -5.62
CA ILE A 388 21.37 14.91 -7.00
C ILE A 388 22.66 14.75 -7.82
N ARG A 389 23.80 15.15 -7.26
CA ARG A 389 25.10 15.03 -7.94
C ARG A 389 25.44 13.58 -8.27
N TYR A 390 25.15 12.68 -7.34
CA TYR A 390 25.30 11.24 -7.55
C TYR A 390 24.42 10.75 -8.70
N TYR A 391 23.14 11.13 -8.73
CA TYR A 391 22.23 10.78 -9.83
C TYR A 391 22.72 11.27 -11.19
N LEU A 392 23.18 12.53 -11.26
CA LEU A 392 23.65 13.13 -12.49
C LEU A 392 24.90 12.44 -13.03
N GLN A 393 25.83 12.04 -12.16
CA GLN A 393 27.03 11.30 -12.59
C GLN A 393 26.64 10.00 -13.30
N TYR A 394 25.75 9.21 -12.70
CA TYR A 394 25.32 7.93 -13.27
C TYR A 394 24.51 8.09 -14.57
N ILE A 395 23.62 9.08 -14.63
CA ILE A 395 22.81 9.34 -15.85
C ILE A 395 23.70 9.81 -17.01
N LEU A 396 24.72 10.63 -16.73
CA LEU A 396 25.66 11.11 -17.76
C LEU A 396 26.51 9.97 -18.32
N GLU A 397 27.01 9.08 -17.45
CA GLU A 397 27.73 7.85 -17.85
C GLU A 397 26.86 6.89 -18.69
N GLU A 398 25.54 6.86 -18.46
CA GLU A 398 24.60 6.10 -19.30
C GLU A 398 24.42 6.73 -20.69
N SER A 399 24.34 8.07 -20.75
CA SER A 399 24.12 8.79 -22.01
C SER A 399 25.34 8.79 -22.95
N SER A 400 26.57 8.80 -22.40
CA SER A 400 27.80 8.83 -23.20
C SER A 400 28.08 7.52 -23.92
N ASP A 401 27.54 6.40 -23.44
CA ASP A 401 27.77 5.06 -24.01
C ASP A 401 26.72 4.67 -25.07
N SER A 402 25.77 5.57 -25.38
CA SER A 402 24.74 5.36 -26.42
C SER A 402 25.11 5.89 -27.81
N ASP A 403 26.24 6.60 -27.93
CA ASP A 403 26.72 7.21 -29.19
C ASP A 403 27.84 6.42 -29.90
N ASP A 404 28.21 5.22 -29.41
CA ASP A 404 29.35 4.43 -29.94
C ASP A 404 28.93 3.23 -30.81
N SER A 405 27.75 3.32 -31.46
CA SER A 405 27.37 2.36 -32.50
C SER A 405 26.59 3.06 -33.61
N ASP A 406 27.29 3.60 -34.59
CA ASP A 406 27.16 3.25 -36.02
C ASP A 406 28.06 4.16 -36.88
N ASP A 407 28.59 3.58 -37.97
CA ASP A 407 29.32 4.20 -39.09
C ASP A 407 30.86 4.19 -39.08
N GLU A 408 31.46 3.01 -38.99
CA GLU A 408 32.56 2.66 -39.91
C GLU A 408 32.37 1.22 -40.38
N ASP A 409 31.92 1.05 -41.65
CA ASP A 409 32.38 0.03 -42.62
C ASP A 409 31.36 -0.16 -43.76
N GLU A 410 31.46 0.61 -44.86
CA GLU A 410 31.34 0.08 -46.23
C GLU A 410 31.78 1.13 -47.28
N TRP A 411 33.08 1.18 -47.60
CA TRP A 411 33.56 1.48 -48.95
C TRP A 411 34.75 0.55 -49.27
N ASP A 412 34.57 -0.17 -50.39
CA ASP A 412 35.47 -1.05 -51.15
C ASP A 412 35.58 -2.55 -50.76
#